data_AF-A0A2V8XAK6-F1
#
_entry.id   AF-A0A2V8XAK6-F1
#
_cell.length_a   1.000
_cell.length_b   1.000
_cell.length_c   1.000
_cell.angle_alpha   90.00
_cell.angle_beta   90.00
_cell.angle_gamma   90.00
#
_symmetry.space_group_name_H-M   'P 1'
#
loop_
_entity.id
_entity.type
_entity.pdbx_description
1 polymer ?
#
loop_
_entity_poly.entity_id
_entity_poly.type
_entity_poly.pdbx_seq_one_letter_code
_entity_poly.pdbx_strand_id
1 'polypeptide(L)'
;MSAISLQFENGRRNTSNALVDLPEGEGAQWRSFSPARWASSANHLLGRNVTSAETWTWLHSPAFRATPLDMKVEADLFFLQGVNQLIGHGWPYSPKEAGEPGWAFYAAAALNDHNPWWPVMGEVTRYLQRVSFVLRQGKPVNDVAVLLPTDDAWAQFTPGKASVSESMPRLLGPDVIPQILDAGFNFDFIDAETIAKSGIPYPALILPGVERLPLATYRQIEAYAHNGGTVIATRNPPSRAPGLQEAETDTSLEREISQELFHTSAGKGLFVPDEKQLGKTLTHSFRPDFTTSPHAPEIGFVHRKLPFADLYFLANTSNHPISTNATFRALESYPESWDASSGNASQIRANSTIELNLQPYESRVIVFAPGNSLAVAQSKTTRSVSGSARQILNLGTGWKVSFPGLGRTVHMDRLHSWTDEEETRFYSGDAVYEKNFDVSPKILNPSVHVYLDFGPGTVVERPPKGHPRMRAWLESPVREAAQVFVNDQPAGSIWKPPYELEISGALRPGNNDLKIIVENLATNTLAGHSLRDYRLLNSRYGERFVPQDMENLQPLPSGLVGPLRLVIQDAP
;
A
#
# COMPACT_ATOMS: atom_id res chain seq x y z
N MET A 1 -19.14 -6.02 -13.96
CA MET A 1 -19.20 -6.90 -12.77
C MET A 1 -18.35 -8.11 -13.08
N SER A 2 -17.19 -8.24 -12.43
CA SER A 2 -16.30 -9.40 -12.60
C SER A 2 -16.96 -10.64 -12.01
N ALA A 3 -16.88 -11.76 -12.73
CA ALA A 3 -17.42 -13.05 -12.30
C ALA A 3 -16.68 -13.65 -11.09
N ILE A 4 -15.56 -13.06 -10.66
CA ILE A 4 -14.73 -13.56 -9.55
C ILE A 4 -15.30 -13.15 -8.19
N SER A 5 -15.82 -11.93 -8.04
CA SER A 5 -16.41 -11.48 -6.76
C SER A 5 -17.83 -12.07 -6.52
N LEU A 6 -18.51 -12.53 -7.57
CA LEU A 6 -19.91 -12.97 -7.51
C LEU A 6 -20.17 -14.28 -6.71
N GLN A 7 -19.14 -15.06 -6.36
CA GLN A 7 -19.35 -16.34 -5.65
C GLN A 7 -19.06 -16.31 -4.14
N PHE A 8 -18.51 -15.22 -3.58
CA PHE A 8 -18.13 -15.19 -2.15
C PHE A 8 -18.69 -14.00 -1.34
N GLU A 9 -19.56 -13.16 -1.91
CA GLU A 9 -19.99 -11.90 -1.28
C GLU A 9 -21.43 -11.87 -0.74
N ASN A 10 -22.25 -12.86 -1.10
CA ASN A 10 -23.65 -12.91 -0.67
C ASN A 10 -23.76 -13.39 0.79
N GLY A 11 -23.64 -12.45 1.74
CA GLY A 11 -23.93 -12.67 3.16
C GLY A 11 -22.72 -12.72 4.09
N ARG A 12 -21.56 -12.17 3.70
CA ARG A 12 -20.40 -12.08 4.61
C ARG A 12 -20.78 -11.39 5.92
N ARG A 13 -20.30 -11.98 7.01
CA ARG A 13 -20.29 -11.47 8.38
C ARG A 13 -18.88 -11.67 8.92
N ASN A 14 -18.48 -10.97 9.98
CA ASN A 14 -17.28 -11.38 10.72
C ASN A 14 -17.41 -12.84 11.19
N THR A 15 -18.61 -13.27 11.54
CA THR A 15 -18.89 -14.64 11.97
C THR A 15 -18.76 -15.68 10.87
N SER A 16 -18.95 -15.34 9.58
CA SER A 16 -18.68 -16.30 8.50
C SER A 16 -17.18 -16.56 8.33
N ASN A 17 -16.33 -15.57 8.62
CA ASN A 17 -14.87 -15.76 8.63
C ASN A 17 -14.43 -16.74 9.73
N ALA A 18 -15.20 -16.91 10.81
CA ALA A 18 -14.91 -17.90 11.84
C ALA A 18 -14.96 -19.35 11.32
N LEU A 19 -15.66 -19.60 10.21
CA LEU A 19 -15.86 -20.93 9.63
C LEU A 19 -14.73 -21.40 8.71
N VAL A 20 -13.74 -20.55 8.43
CA VAL A 20 -12.60 -20.86 7.55
C VAL A 20 -11.29 -20.62 8.27
N ASP A 21 -10.21 -21.31 7.88
CA ASP A 21 -8.89 -21.16 8.53
C ASP A 21 -8.21 -19.84 8.16
N LEU A 22 -8.32 -19.43 6.89
CA LEU A 22 -7.69 -18.25 6.33
C LEU A 22 -8.73 -17.39 5.60
N PRO A 23 -9.39 -16.46 6.32
CA PRO A 23 -10.22 -15.44 5.69
C PRO A 23 -9.42 -14.64 4.65
N GLU A 24 -10.04 -14.43 3.49
CA GLU A 24 -9.46 -13.71 2.37
C GLU A 24 -10.32 -12.51 1.97
N GLY A 25 -9.68 -11.35 1.89
CA GLY A 25 -10.30 -10.12 1.41
C GLY A 25 -9.74 -9.67 0.06
N GLU A 26 -10.23 -8.54 -0.41
CA GLU A 26 -9.75 -7.83 -1.61
C GLU A 26 -9.96 -6.32 -1.43
N GLY A 27 -9.30 -5.52 -2.27
CA GLY A 27 -9.47 -4.06 -2.32
C GLY A 27 -8.42 -3.25 -1.54
N ALA A 28 -7.77 -2.33 -2.26
CA ALA A 28 -6.70 -1.46 -1.73
C ALA A 28 -7.20 -0.17 -1.06
N GLN A 29 -8.52 -0.01 -0.87
CA GLN A 29 -9.12 1.26 -0.41
C GLN A 29 -8.98 1.44 1.12
N TRP A 30 -7.75 1.63 1.61
CA TRP A 30 -7.45 1.64 3.05
C TRP A 30 -8.14 2.74 3.88
N ARG A 31 -8.58 3.83 3.23
CA ARG A 31 -9.31 4.96 3.83
C ARG A 31 -10.83 4.88 3.65
N SER A 32 -11.34 3.78 3.11
CA SER A 32 -12.78 3.52 3.03
C SER A 32 -13.06 2.07 3.40
N PHE A 33 -14.32 1.65 3.26
CA PHE A 33 -14.63 0.24 3.38
C PHE A 33 -13.89 -0.58 2.33
N SER A 34 -13.39 -1.74 2.75
CA SER A 34 -12.84 -2.76 1.87
C SER A 34 -13.09 -4.16 2.47
N PRO A 35 -13.32 -5.17 1.63
CA PRO A 35 -13.30 -6.57 2.08
C PRO A 35 -11.95 -6.97 2.72
N ALA A 36 -10.83 -6.37 2.29
CA ALA A 36 -9.50 -6.59 2.90
C ALA A 36 -9.46 -6.22 4.39
N ARG A 37 -9.91 -5.02 4.76
CA ARG A 37 -9.97 -4.61 6.18
C ARG A 37 -11.05 -5.40 6.93
N TRP A 38 -12.14 -5.77 6.27
CA TRP A 38 -13.14 -6.64 6.91
C TRP A 38 -12.55 -8.01 7.30
N ALA A 39 -11.76 -8.62 6.41
CA ALA A 39 -11.07 -9.88 6.70
C ALA A 39 -10.06 -9.75 7.85
N SER A 40 -9.26 -8.68 7.88
CA SER A 40 -8.29 -8.45 8.96
C SER A 40 -8.98 -8.23 10.31
N SER A 41 -10.05 -7.44 10.35
CA SER A 41 -10.82 -7.21 11.57
C SER A 41 -11.43 -8.48 12.14
N ALA A 42 -11.98 -9.34 11.27
CA ALA A 42 -12.47 -10.64 11.70
C ALA A 42 -11.33 -11.50 12.29
N ASN A 43 -10.16 -11.52 11.66
CA ASN A 43 -9.01 -12.26 12.18
C ASN A 43 -8.51 -11.71 13.53
N HIS A 44 -8.46 -10.38 13.70
CA HIS A 44 -8.10 -9.75 14.95
C HIS A 44 -9.06 -10.15 16.09
N LEU A 45 -10.36 -10.06 15.84
CA LEU A 45 -11.42 -10.47 16.77
C LEU A 45 -11.37 -11.96 17.12
N LEU A 46 -10.95 -12.81 16.18
CA LEU A 46 -10.82 -14.26 16.35
C LEU A 46 -9.45 -14.68 16.92
N GLY A 47 -8.54 -13.73 17.18
CA GLY A 47 -7.18 -14.04 17.62
C GLY A 47 -6.32 -14.75 16.58
N ARG A 48 -6.66 -14.63 15.30
CA ARG A 48 -5.91 -15.18 14.16
C ARG A 48 -4.93 -14.15 13.64
N ASN A 49 -3.71 -14.61 13.42
CA ASN A 49 -2.59 -13.71 13.19
C ASN A 49 -2.23 -13.53 11.71
N VAL A 50 -2.88 -14.30 10.82
CA VAL A 50 -2.64 -14.28 9.38
C VAL A 50 -3.92 -13.84 8.67
N THR A 51 -3.81 -12.82 7.84
CA THR A 51 -4.90 -12.31 7.00
C THR A 51 -4.46 -12.33 5.54
N SER A 52 -5.21 -13.08 4.72
CA SER A 52 -4.99 -13.20 3.28
C SER A 52 -5.72 -12.11 2.51
N ALA A 53 -5.18 -11.72 1.36
CA ALA A 53 -5.93 -10.95 0.38
C ALA A 53 -5.51 -11.25 -1.06
N GLU A 54 -6.52 -11.35 -1.95
CA GLU A 54 -6.30 -11.22 -3.39
C GLU A 54 -5.78 -9.80 -3.68
N THR A 55 -4.59 -9.71 -4.25
CA THR A 55 -3.82 -8.46 -4.40
C THR A 55 -3.49 -8.23 -5.88
N TRP A 56 -3.57 -6.98 -6.34
CA TRP A 56 -3.21 -6.53 -7.70
C TRP A 56 -4.17 -6.87 -8.85
N THR A 57 -5.40 -7.31 -8.58
CA THR A 57 -6.39 -7.71 -9.60
C THR A 57 -6.53 -6.70 -10.76
N TRP A 58 -6.51 -5.41 -10.43
CA TRP A 58 -6.71 -4.31 -11.37
C TRP A 58 -5.51 -3.36 -11.46
N LEU A 59 -4.33 -3.81 -11.04
CA LEU A 59 -3.14 -2.97 -10.96
C LEU A 59 -2.72 -2.49 -12.36
N HIS A 60 -2.69 -1.16 -12.50
CA HIS A 60 -2.14 -0.40 -13.62
C HIS A 60 -2.47 -0.98 -15.01
N SER A 61 -3.77 -1.14 -15.29
CA SER A 61 -4.32 -1.55 -16.59
C SER A 61 -3.77 -0.77 -17.80
N PRO A 62 -3.55 -1.43 -18.95
CA PRO A 62 -3.84 -2.84 -19.28
C PRO A 62 -2.80 -3.86 -18.77
N ALA A 63 -3.01 -5.15 -19.13
CA ALA A 63 -2.01 -6.23 -19.00
C ALA A 63 -0.60 -5.77 -19.39
N PHE A 64 0.41 -6.17 -18.60
CA PHE A 64 1.83 -5.88 -18.84
C PHE A 64 2.26 -4.41 -18.71
N ARG A 65 1.44 -3.58 -18.05
CA ARG A 65 1.76 -2.19 -17.76
C ARG A 65 2.13 -1.92 -16.30
N ALA A 66 1.78 -2.83 -15.38
CA ALA A 66 2.19 -2.72 -13.99
C ALA A 66 3.71 -2.71 -13.84
N THR A 67 4.19 -1.80 -13.00
CA THR A 67 5.60 -1.60 -12.63
C THR A 67 5.91 -2.25 -11.27
N PRO A 68 7.19 -2.49 -10.96
CA PRO A 68 7.62 -2.88 -9.61
C PRO A 68 7.13 -1.92 -8.51
N LEU A 69 7.14 -0.62 -8.79
CA LEU A 69 6.67 0.38 -7.84
C LEU A 69 5.17 0.24 -7.60
N ASP A 70 4.36 0.05 -8.65
CA ASP A 70 2.91 -0.17 -8.52
C ASP A 70 2.60 -1.32 -7.56
N MET A 71 3.33 -2.44 -7.70
CA MET A 71 3.15 -3.60 -6.83
C MET A 71 3.41 -3.25 -5.36
N LYS A 72 4.52 -2.54 -5.09
CA LYS A 72 4.86 -2.09 -3.73
C LYS A 72 3.78 -1.15 -3.19
N VAL A 73 3.37 -0.14 -3.96
CA VAL A 73 2.40 0.86 -3.49
C VAL A 73 1.10 0.18 -3.10
N GLU A 74 0.52 -0.66 -3.97
CA GLU A 74 -0.74 -1.32 -3.66
C GLU A 74 -0.59 -2.27 -2.47
N ALA A 75 0.50 -3.03 -2.38
CA ALA A 75 0.75 -3.90 -1.23
C ALA A 75 0.81 -3.12 0.08
N ASP A 76 1.43 -1.93 0.11
CA ASP A 76 1.45 -1.08 1.30
C ASP A 76 0.05 -0.65 1.72
N LEU A 77 -0.86 -0.40 0.77
CA LEU A 77 -2.26 -0.13 1.09
C LEU A 77 -2.97 -1.35 1.70
N PHE A 78 -2.65 -2.57 1.27
CA PHE A 78 -3.16 -3.79 1.91
C PHE A 78 -2.57 -3.98 3.31
N PHE A 79 -1.27 -3.73 3.49
CA PHE A 79 -0.60 -3.78 4.80
C PHE A 79 -1.22 -2.82 5.80
N LEU A 80 -1.54 -1.58 5.38
CA LEU A 80 -2.25 -0.57 6.19
C LEU A 80 -3.66 -0.99 6.64
N GLN A 81 -4.21 -2.04 6.03
CA GLN A 81 -5.50 -2.62 6.37
C GLN A 81 -5.38 -3.85 7.26
N GLY A 82 -4.17 -4.24 7.68
CA GLY A 82 -3.92 -5.42 8.52
C GLY A 82 -3.74 -6.73 7.76
N VAL A 83 -3.69 -6.68 6.42
CA VAL A 83 -3.32 -7.85 5.60
C VAL A 83 -1.83 -8.14 5.81
N ASN A 84 -1.46 -9.42 5.84
CA ASN A 84 -0.06 -9.84 5.99
C ASN A 84 0.25 -11.15 5.25
N GLN A 85 -0.62 -11.55 4.33
CA GLN A 85 -0.41 -12.58 3.32
C GLN A 85 -1.04 -12.09 2.00
N LEU A 86 -0.18 -11.84 1.01
CA LEU A 86 -0.61 -11.35 -0.30
C LEU A 86 -0.72 -12.52 -1.28
N ILE A 87 -1.86 -12.64 -1.95
CA ILE A 87 -2.11 -13.61 -3.02
C ILE A 87 -2.20 -12.83 -4.33
N GLY A 88 -1.16 -12.89 -5.15
CA GLY A 88 -1.04 -12.06 -6.34
C GLY A 88 -1.99 -12.49 -7.48
N HIS A 89 -2.89 -11.60 -7.87
CA HIS A 89 -3.71 -11.67 -9.06
C HIS A 89 -3.10 -10.80 -10.18
N GLY A 90 -2.51 -11.35 -11.25
CA GLY A 90 -2.35 -12.77 -11.49
C GLY A 90 -1.09 -13.08 -12.28
N TRP A 91 -0.82 -14.37 -12.39
CA TRP A 91 0.36 -14.94 -13.04
C TRP A 91 -0.12 -15.84 -14.19
N PRO A 92 -0.52 -15.26 -15.34
CA PRO A 92 -1.04 -16.06 -16.43
C PRO A 92 0.06 -16.97 -16.98
N TYR A 93 -0.27 -18.24 -17.21
CA TYR A 93 0.61 -19.19 -17.88
C TYR A 93 0.65 -18.90 -19.38
N SER A 94 1.86 -18.89 -19.95
CA SER A 94 2.09 -18.77 -21.39
C SER A 94 2.92 -19.94 -21.88
N PRO A 95 2.40 -20.79 -22.78
CA PRO A 95 3.23 -21.76 -23.49
C PRO A 95 4.08 -21.05 -24.55
N LYS A 96 5.12 -21.72 -25.11
CA LYS A 96 6.03 -21.11 -26.10
C LYS A 96 5.29 -20.55 -27.32
N GLU A 97 4.22 -21.22 -27.74
CA GLU A 97 3.40 -20.85 -28.89
C GLU A 97 2.59 -19.56 -28.65
N ALA A 98 2.53 -19.07 -27.40
CA ALA A 98 1.88 -17.81 -27.07
C ALA A 98 2.65 -16.58 -27.58
N GLY A 99 3.94 -16.71 -27.90
CA GLY A 99 4.83 -15.61 -28.22
C GLY A 99 5.04 -14.66 -27.04
N GLU A 100 5.70 -13.53 -27.27
CA GLU A 100 5.91 -12.49 -26.27
C GLU A 100 4.87 -11.36 -26.41
N PRO A 101 4.34 -10.80 -25.30
CA PRO A 101 4.62 -11.12 -23.89
C PRO A 101 3.76 -12.27 -23.32
N GLY A 102 3.24 -13.15 -24.16
CA GLY A 102 2.46 -14.31 -23.72
C GLY A 102 0.97 -14.06 -23.56
N TRP A 103 0.32 -14.86 -22.73
CA TRP A 103 -1.11 -14.77 -22.44
C TRP A 103 -1.35 -13.79 -21.30
N ALA A 104 -2.45 -13.04 -21.42
CA ALA A 104 -2.98 -12.23 -20.34
C ALA A 104 -4.36 -12.74 -19.95
N PHE A 105 -4.67 -12.62 -18.67
CA PHE A 105 -6.05 -12.68 -18.21
C PHE A 105 -6.74 -11.33 -18.47
N TYR A 106 -8.07 -11.26 -18.45
CA TYR A 106 -8.77 -9.99 -18.74
C TYR A 106 -8.48 -8.87 -17.73
N ALA A 107 -7.97 -9.23 -16.54
CA ALA A 107 -7.54 -8.29 -15.51
C ALA A 107 -6.05 -7.92 -15.66
N ALA A 108 -5.68 -6.79 -15.08
CA ALA A 108 -4.63 -5.91 -15.61
C ALA A 108 -3.17 -6.23 -15.28
N ALA A 109 -2.84 -6.94 -14.20
CA ALA A 109 -1.45 -6.89 -13.74
C ALA A 109 -0.46 -7.76 -14.54
N ALA A 110 -0.86 -8.97 -14.95
CA ALA A 110 -0.02 -9.97 -15.62
C ALA A 110 1.43 -10.02 -15.09
N LEU A 111 1.60 -10.40 -13.83
CA LEU A 111 2.87 -10.30 -13.07
C LEU A 111 3.70 -11.58 -13.22
N ASN A 112 4.20 -11.83 -14.42
CA ASN A 112 5.05 -12.99 -14.74
C ASN A 112 6.36 -12.59 -15.44
N ASP A 113 7.19 -13.58 -15.74
CA ASP A 113 8.52 -13.49 -16.34
C ASP A 113 8.55 -13.04 -17.81
N HIS A 114 7.39 -12.77 -18.41
CA HIS A 114 7.29 -12.08 -19.71
C HIS A 114 7.36 -10.55 -19.59
N ASN A 115 7.36 -10.00 -18.37
CA ASN A 115 7.70 -8.60 -18.16
C ASN A 115 9.22 -8.41 -18.24
N PRO A 116 9.74 -7.47 -19.05
CA PRO A 116 11.18 -7.25 -19.12
C PRO A 116 11.82 -6.89 -17.77
N TRP A 117 11.11 -6.13 -16.92
CA TRP A 117 11.57 -5.78 -15.57
C TRP A 117 11.58 -6.94 -14.56
N TRP A 118 11.17 -8.16 -14.95
CA TRP A 118 11.15 -9.32 -14.06
C TRP A 118 12.45 -9.58 -13.26
N PRO A 119 13.67 -9.28 -13.76
CA PRO A 119 14.89 -9.48 -12.99
C PRO A 119 14.89 -8.81 -11.59
N VAL A 120 14.16 -7.71 -11.38
CA VAL A 120 14.05 -7.08 -10.05
C VAL A 120 12.93 -7.65 -9.17
N MET A 121 12.12 -8.59 -9.66
CA MET A 121 11.02 -9.20 -8.90
C MET A 121 11.50 -9.85 -7.59
N GLY A 122 12.71 -10.41 -7.58
CA GLY A 122 13.32 -10.98 -6.37
C GLY A 122 13.52 -9.95 -5.24
N GLU A 123 13.74 -8.68 -5.57
CA GLU A 123 13.85 -7.59 -4.58
C GLU A 123 12.47 -7.11 -4.13
N VAL A 124 11.54 -6.92 -5.07
CA VAL A 124 10.15 -6.54 -4.77
C VAL A 124 9.56 -7.55 -3.78
N THR A 125 9.64 -8.84 -4.10
CA THR A 125 9.10 -9.91 -3.24
C THR A 125 9.82 -10.02 -1.90
N ARG A 126 11.12 -9.73 -1.83
CA ARG A 126 11.86 -9.71 -0.55
C ARG A 126 11.37 -8.59 0.38
N TYR A 127 11.07 -7.41 -0.17
CA TYR A 127 10.41 -6.35 0.58
C TYR A 127 9.04 -6.83 1.10
N LEU A 128 8.20 -7.38 0.22
CA LEU A 128 6.85 -7.86 0.59
C LEU A 128 6.90 -8.96 1.66
N GLN A 129 7.86 -9.88 1.58
CA GLN A 129 8.08 -10.94 2.56
C GLN A 129 8.48 -10.38 3.93
N ARG A 130 9.39 -9.41 3.97
CA ARG A 130 9.84 -8.80 5.24
C ARG A 130 8.70 -8.03 5.93
N VAL A 131 7.93 -7.24 5.18
CA VAL A 131 6.77 -6.54 5.76
C VAL A 131 5.69 -7.54 6.21
N SER A 132 5.38 -8.54 5.39
CA SER A 132 4.44 -9.62 5.77
C SER A 132 4.88 -10.34 7.05
N PHE A 133 6.17 -10.67 7.17
CA PHE A 133 6.72 -11.32 8.35
C PHE A 133 6.57 -10.43 9.60
N VAL A 134 6.97 -9.17 9.51
CA VAL A 134 6.88 -8.19 10.60
C VAL A 134 5.43 -7.99 11.04
N LEU A 135 4.50 -7.87 10.09
CA LEU A 135 3.07 -7.67 10.36
C LEU A 135 2.35 -8.92 10.87
N ARG A 136 3.05 -10.06 10.98
CA ARG A 136 2.59 -11.26 11.70
C ARG A 136 3.12 -11.33 13.13
N GLN A 137 3.95 -10.41 13.60
CA GLN A 137 4.52 -10.53 14.95
C GLN A 137 3.58 -9.94 16.01
N GLY A 138 3.45 -10.59 17.18
CA GLY A 138 2.63 -10.05 18.27
C GLY A 138 1.15 -9.90 17.93
N LYS A 139 0.46 -8.95 18.56
CA LYS A 139 -0.97 -8.68 18.37
C LYS A 139 -1.21 -7.30 17.75
N PRO A 140 -2.25 -7.13 16.92
CA PRO A 140 -2.67 -5.80 16.47
C PRO A 140 -3.08 -4.92 17.65
N VAL A 141 -2.84 -3.60 17.56
CA VAL A 141 -3.27 -2.60 18.54
C VAL A 141 -4.24 -1.64 17.86
N ASN A 142 -5.53 -1.81 18.18
CA ASN A 142 -6.62 -0.97 17.68
C ASN A 142 -7.44 -0.48 18.88
N ASP A 143 -7.81 0.79 18.90
CA ASP A 143 -8.58 1.40 20.00
C ASP A 143 -10.07 1.51 19.68
N VAL A 144 -10.42 1.39 18.40
CA VAL A 144 -11.74 1.70 17.87
C VAL A 144 -12.36 0.46 17.20
N ALA A 145 -13.60 0.16 17.54
CA ALA A 145 -14.46 -0.73 16.79
C ALA A 145 -15.45 0.10 15.97
N VAL A 146 -15.66 -0.26 14.70
CA VAL A 146 -16.70 0.33 13.84
C VAL A 146 -17.75 -0.74 13.58
N LEU A 147 -18.98 -0.51 14.04
CA LEU A 147 -20.08 -1.43 13.78
C LEU A 147 -20.46 -1.39 12.29
N LEU A 148 -20.42 -2.54 11.63
CA LEU A 148 -20.95 -2.69 10.29
C LEU A 148 -22.49 -2.73 10.34
N PRO A 149 -23.19 -1.84 9.63
CA PRO A 149 -24.65 -1.80 9.60
C PRO A 149 -25.22 -2.92 8.71
N THR A 150 -24.97 -4.18 9.07
CA THR A 150 -25.36 -5.36 8.27
C THR A 150 -26.87 -5.51 8.14
N ASP A 151 -27.63 -5.19 9.19
CA ASP A 151 -29.09 -5.25 9.20
C ASP A 151 -29.72 -4.19 8.28
N ASP A 152 -29.12 -2.99 8.21
CA ASP A 152 -29.53 -1.97 7.25
C ASP A 152 -29.20 -2.38 5.81
N ALA A 153 -28.08 -3.05 5.58
CA ALA A 153 -27.75 -3.60 4.27
C ALA A 153 -28.77 -4.66 3.83
N TRP A 154 -29.13 -5.62 4.69
CA TRP A 154 -30.14 -6.63 4.38
C TRP A 154 -31.52 -6.03 4.12
N ALA A 155 -31.91 -5.00 4.88
CA ALA A 155 -33.18 -4.30 4.67
C ALA A 155 -33.28 -3.58 3.30
N GLN A 156 -32.14 -3.31 2.64
CA GLN A 156 -32.08 -2.68 1.31
C GLN A 156 -32.06 -3.69 0.15
N PHE A 157 -32.05 -4.99 0.43
CA PHE A 157 -31.96 -6.01 -0.62
C PHE A 157 -33.19 -6.00 -1.52
N THR A 158 -32.94 -6.10 -2.82
CA THR A 158 -33.99 -6.26 -3.85
C THR A 158 -33.59 -7.40 -4.78
N PRO A 159 -34.54 -8.02 -5.52
CA PRO A 159 -34.19 -9.07 -6.48
C PRO A 159 -33.08 -8.61 -7.44
N GLY A 160 -31.97 -9.34 -7.46
CA GLY A 160 -30.78 -9.02 -8.28
C GLY A 160 -29.81 -8.00 -7.66
N LYS A 161 -30.08 -7.46 -6.47
CA LYS A 161 -29.19 -6.58 -5.70
C LYS A 161 -29.19 -6.97 -4.23
N ALA A 162 -28.35 -7.95 -3.88
CA ALA A 162 -28.31 -8.57 -2.57
C ALA A 162 -26.86 -8.77 -2.07
N SER A 163 -26.06 -7.70 -2.08
CA SER A 163 -24.69 -7.69 -1.58
C SER A 163 -24.53 -6.75 -0.38
N VAL A 164 -24.06 -7.33 0.73
CA VAL A 164 -23.71 -6.57 1.94
C VAL A 164 -22.52 -5.67 1.64
N SER A 165 -21.46 -6.23 1.06
CA SER A 165 -20.21 -5.51 0.72
C SER A 165 -20.47 -4.31 -0.18
N GLU A 166 -21.29 -4.44 -1.23
CA GLU A 166 -21.62 -3.32 -2.14
C GLU A 166 -22.42 -2.20 -1.45
N SER A 167 -23.09 -2.50 -0.35
CA SER A 167 -23.88 -1.52 0.42
C SER A 167 -23.01 -0.73 1.41
N MET A 168 -21.91 -1.32 1.89
CA MET A 168 -21.10 -0.74 2.97
C MET A 168 -20.49 0.63 2.66
N PRO A 169 -19.95 0.94 1.46
CA PRO A 169 -19.42 2.28 1.18
C PRO A 169 -20.47 3.39 1.35
N ARG A 170 -21.73 3.12 0.95
CA ARG A 170 -22.84 4.07 1.12
C ARG A 170 -23.28 4.16 2.58
N LEU A 171 -23.38 3.02 3.26
CA LEU A 171 -23.87 2.97 4.64
C LEU A 171 -22.89 3.57 5.64
N LEU A 172 -21.58 3.39 5.46
CA LEU A 172 -20.53 3.96 6.31
C LEU A 172 -20.24 5.42 5.96
N GLY A 173 -20.49 5.83 4.71
CA GLY A 173 -20.19 7.17 4.23
C GLY A 173 -18.70 7.42 4.00
N PRO A 174 -18.35 8.61 3.48
CA PRO A 174 -16.97 8.95 3.14
C PRO A 174 -16.16 9.47 4.33
N ASP A 175 -16.78 9.84 5.44
CA ASP A 175 -16.13 10.62 6.51
C ASP A 175 -15.66 9.76 7.70
N VAL A 176 -16.41 8.73 8.09
CA VAL A 176 -16.15 7.94 9.32
C VAL A 176 -14.72 7.38 9.37
N ILE A 177 -14.31 6.65 8.33
CA ILE A 177 -13.00 5.97 8.31
C ILE A 177 -11.85 6.99 8.23
N PRO A 178 -11.85 7.99 7.33
CA PRO A 178 -10.84 9.05 7.33
C PRO A 178 -10.72 9.77 8.67
N GLN A 179 -11.83 10.10 9.32
CA GLN A 179 -11.82 10.81 10.61
C GLN A 179 -11.16 10.01 11.73
N ILE A 180 -11.32 8.68 11.74
CA ILE A 180 -10.64 7.81 12.71
C ILE A 180 -9.13 7.78 12.43
N LEU A 181 -8.75 7.56 11.17
CA LEU A 181 -7.35 7.41 10.76
C LEU A 181 -6.56 8.71 10.93
N ASP A 182 -7.14 9.85 10.51
CA ASP A 182 -6.50 11.18 10.59
C ASP A 182 -6.39 11.66 12.05
N ALA A 183 -7.26 11.19 12.94
CA ALA A 183 -7.18 11.42 14.37
C ALA A 183 -6.09 10.59 15.07
N GLY A 184 -5.40 9.70 14.35
CA GLY A 184 -4.29 8.91 14.87
C GLY A 184 -4.68 7.60 15.53
N PHE A 185 -5.83 7.04 15.15
CA PHE A 185 -6.32 5.75 15.65
C PHE A 185 -6.43 4.73 14.52
N ASN A 186 -6.19 3.47 14.86
CA ASN A 186 -6.61 2.34 14.02
C ASN A 186 -7.89 1.70 14.55
N PHE A 187 -8.55 0.96 13.68
CA PHE A 187 -9.85 0.37 13.98
C PHE A 187 -10.02 -1.02 13.37
N ASP A 188 -10.94 -1.76 13.98
CA ASP A 188 -11.51 -2.98 13.43
C ASP A 188 -13.01 -2.84 13.16
N PHE A 189 -13.48 -3.47 12.09
CA PHE A 189 -14.90 -3.69 11.87
C PHE A 189 -15.45 -4.77 12.80
N ILE A 190 -16.58 -4.49 13.43
CA ILE A 190 -17.33 -5.45 14.25
C ILE A 190 -18.77 -5.55 13.74
N ASP A 191 -19.47 -6.67 13.98
CA ASP A 191 -20.88 -6.84 13.63
C ASP A 191 -21.72 -7.23 14.85
N ALA A 192 -23.04 -7.13 14.71
CA ALA A 192 -23.98 -7.36 15.82
C ALA A 192 -23.89 -8.78 16.40
N GLU A 193 -23.60 -9.77 15.55
CA GLU A 193 -23.47 -11.18 15.96
C GLU A 193 -22.17 -11.42 16.73
N THR A 194 -21.08 -10.75 16.35
CA THR A 194 -19.80 -10.80 17.07
C THR A 194 -19.91 -10.14 18.44
N ILE A 195 -20.57 -8.97 18.52
CA ILE A 195 -20.88 -8.34 19.80
C ILE A 195 -21.69 -9.30 20.67
N ALA A 196 -22.76 -9.89 20.13
CA ALA A 196 -23.63 -10.80 20.87
C ALA A 196 -22.88 -12.02 21.46
N LYS A 197 -21.88 -12.54 20.73
CA LYS A 197 -21.10 -13.72 21.12
C LYS A 197 -19.93 -13.41 22.05
N SER A 198 -19.19 -12.34 21.77
CA SER A 198 -17.85 -12.10 22.33
C SER A 198 -17.70 -10.74 23.01
N GLY A 199 -18.73 -9.90 22.98
CA GLY A 199 -18.69 -8.53 23.49
C GLY A 199 -17.86 -7.58 22.60
N ILE A 200 -17.47 -6.45 23.18
CA ILE A 200 -16.73 -5.38 22.51
C ILE A 200 -15.35 -5.28 23.16
N PRO A 201 -14.29 -5.85 22.55
CA PRO A 201 -12.95 -5.90 23.15
C PRO A 201 -12.12 -4.62 22.90
N TYR A 202 -12.78 -3.49 22.64
CA TYR A 202 -12.12 -2.22 22.28
C TYR A 202 -12.55 -1.08 23.22
N PRO A 203 -11.69 -0.07 23.44
CA PRO A 203 -12.03 1.13 24.22
C PRO A 203 -13.20 1.96 23.68
N ALA A 204 -13.39 2.00 22.36
CA ALA A 204 -14.47 2.75 21.72
C ALA A 204 -15.24 1.91 20.70
N LEU A 205 -16.56 2.11 20.62
CA LEU A 205 -17.45 1.58 19.59
C LEU A 205 -18.13 2.73 18.84
N ILE A 206 -17.99 2.76 17.53
CA ILE A 206 -18.66 3.72 16.64
C ILE A 206 -19.86 3.02 15.97
N LEU A 207 -21.02 3.68 16.02
CA LEU A 207 -22.26 3.31 15.34
C LEU A 207 -22.48 4.27 14.16
N PRO A 208 -21.98 3.95 12.96
CA PRO A 208 -21.98 4.87 11.82
C PRO A 208 -23.33 4.94 11.12
N GLY A 209 -24.24 5.82 11.56
CA GLY A 209 -25.58 5.99 10.99
C GLY A 209 -26.39 4.70 10.93
N VAL A 210 -26.28 3.88 11.97
CA VAL A 210 -27.00 2.60 12.12
C VAL A 210 -28.47 2.91 12.40
N GLU A 211 -29.39 2.52 11.51
CA GLU A 211 -30.84 2.65 11.73
C GLU A 211 -31.36 1.39 12.42
N ARG A 212 -30.94 0.21 11.94
CA ARG A 212 -31.39 -1.10 12.45
C ARG A 212 -30.32 -1.82 13.25
N LEU A 213 -30.71 -2.28 14.43
CA LEU A 213 -29.82 -3.02 15.32
C LEU A 213 -30.64 -3.97 16.20
N PRO A 214 -30.34 -5.28 16.30
CA PRO A 214 -31.11 -6.17 17.17
C PRO A 214 -31.10 -5.70 18.63
N LEU A 215 -32.27 -5.63 19.27
CA LEU A 215 -32.42 -5.21 20.68
C LEU A 215 -31.48 -5.93 21.65
N ALA A 216 -31.30 -7.24 21.49
CA ALA A 216 -30.39 -8.02 22.32
C ALA A 216 -28.94 -7.51 22.23
N THR A 217 -28.47 -7.19 21.03
CA THR A 217 -27.16 -6.58 20.81
C THR A 217 -27.12 -5.16 21.37
N TYR A 218 -28.19 -4.37 21.18
CA TYR A 218 -28.21 -2.99 21.67
C TYR A 218 -28.14 -2.91 23.20
N ARG A 219 -28.80 -3.82 23.92
CA ARG A 219 -28.68 -3.96 25.38
C ARG A 219 -27.25 -4.29 25.83
N GLN A 220 -26.48 -5.05 25.04
CA GLN A 220 -25.07 -5.29 25.34
C GLN A 220 -24.21 -4.04 25.12
N ILE A 221 -24.49 -3.26 24.08
CA ILE A 221 -23.82 -1.97 23.83
C ILE A 221 -24.13 -0.97 24.95
N GLU A 222 -25.39 -0.91 25.41
CA GLU A 222 -25.80 -0.12 26.57
C GLU A 222 -25.02 -0.53 27.82
N ALA A 223 -24.98 -1.83 28.14
CA ALA A 223 -24.21 -2.34 29.27
C ALA A 223 -22.71 -2.03 29.15
N TYR A 224 -22.14 -2.13 27.95
CA TYR A 224 -20.76 -1.74 27.66
C TYR A 224 -20.50 -0.25 27.96
N ALA A 225 -21.43 0.64 27.56
CA ALA A 225 -21.34 2.06 27.86
C ALA A 225 -21.38 2.35 29.37
N HIS A 226 -22.27 1.69 30.10
CA HIS A 226 -22.36 1.82 31.56
C HIS A 226 -21.11 1.30 32.28
N ASN A 227 -20.41 0.32 31.71
CA ASN A 227 -19.17 -0.24 32.25
C ASN A 227 -17.90 0.53 31.84
N GLY A 228 -18.06 1.74 31.27
CA GLY A 228 -16.94 2.65 30.96
C GLY A 228 -16.44 2.56 29.52
N GLY A 229 -17.04 1.73 28.68
CA GLY A 229 -16.81 1.76 27.24
C GLY A 229 -17.35 3.05 26.61
N THR A 230 -16.69 3.58 25.59
CA THR A 230 -17.19 4.77 24.88
C THR A 230 -17.99 4.35 23.66
N VAL A 231 -19.26 4.75 23.59
CA VAL A 231 -20.12 4.51 22.42
C VAL A 231 -20.37 5.82 21.70
N ILE A 232 -20.06 5.89 20.41
CA ILE A 232 -20.24 7.09 19.57
C ILE A 232 -21.23 6.77 18.46
N ALA A 233 -22.40 7.41 18.45
CA ALA A 233 -23.32 7.34 17.32
C ALA A 233 -23.10 8.52 16.37
N THR A 234 -22.94 8.25 15.08
CA THR A 234 -22.84 9.31 14.06
C THR A 234 -24.11 9.39 13.22
N ARG A 235 -24.43 10.59 12.70
CA ARG A 235 -25.64 10.92 11.91
C ARG A 235 -26.97 10.70 12.65
N ASN A 236 -27.27 9.46 13.01
CA ASN A 236 -28.45 9.05 13.78
C ASN A 236 -28.08 7.88 14.72
N PRO A 237 -28.63 7.84 15.95
CA PRO A 237 -28.60 6.64 16.76
C PRO A 237 -29.53 5.55 16.17
N PRO A 238 -29.39 4.28 16.60
CA PRO A 238 -30.33 3.21 16.26
C PRO A 238 -31.78 3.61 16.54
N SER A 239 -32.73 3.16 15.72
CA SER A 239 -34.12 3.64 15.87
C SER A 239 -35.19 2.62 15.51
N ARG A 240 -34.79 1.39 15.14
CA ARG A 240 -35.68 0.37 14.64
C ARG A 240 -35.10 -1.04 14.78
N ALA A 241 -35.90 -1.97 15.29
CA ALA A 241 -35.49 -3.36 15.35
C ALA A 241 -35.49 -4.00 13.94
N PRO A 242 -34.51 -4.86 13.61
CA PRO A 242 -34.50 -5.59 12.35
C PRO A 242 -35.51 -6.73 12.38
N GLY A 243 -36.15 -7.03 11.25
CA GLY A 243 -37.18 -8.08 11.14
C GLY A 243 -38.60 -7.52 11.10
N LEU A 244 -39.57 -8.33 10.64
CA LEU A 244 -40.98 -7.90 10.56
C LEU A 244 -41.65 -7.92 11.93
N GLN A 245 -41.45 -8.99 12.70
CA GLN A 245 -42.09 -9.20 14.00
C GLN A 245 -41.41 -8.36 15.09
N GLU A 246 -40.08 -8.39 15.11
CA GLU A 246 -39.26 -7.64 16.06
C GLU A 246 -39.42 -6.13 15.87
N ALA A 247 -39.62 -5.65 14.64
CA ALA A 247 -39.93 -4.25 14.41
C ALA A 247 -41.20 -3.78 15.14
N GLU A 248 -42.18 -4.66 15.35
CA GLU A 248 -43.40 -4.35 16.10
C GLU A 248 -43.17 -4.41 17.62
N THR A 249 -42.39 -5.39 18.10
CA THR A 249 -42.23 -5.63 19.56
C THR A 249 -41.09 -4.83 20.20
N ASP A 250 -40.00 -4.60 19.47
CA ASP A 250 -38.70 -4.21 20.06
C ASP A 250 -38.32 -2.76 19.75
N THR A 251 -38.85 -2.18 18.66
CA THR A 251 -38.49 -0.82 18.19
C THR A 251 -38.68 0.26 19.27
N SER A 252 -39.72 0.17 20.10
CA SER A 252 -39.93 1.15 21.18
C SER A 252 -38.83 1.07 22.24
N LEU A 253 -38.36 -0.13 22.56
CA LEU A 253 -37.31 -0.37 23.54
C LEU A 253 -35.95 0.12 23.02
N GLU A 254 -35.65 -0.09 21.75
CA GLU A 254 -34.41 0.43 21.14
C GLU A 254 -34.37 1.96 21.13
N ARG A 255 -35.49 2.61 20.83
CA ARG A 255 -35.59 4.07 20.88
C ARG A 255 -35.39 4.60 22.31
N GLU A 256 -35.88 3.89 23.31
CA GLU A 256 -35.64 4.23 24.73
C GLU A 256 -34.15 4.19 25.06
N ILE A 257 -33.44 3.11 24.66
CA ILE A 257 -31.98 3.01 24.83
C ILE A 257 -31.25 4.17 24.14
N SER A 258 -31.65 4.53 22.91
CA SER A 258 -31.06 5.67 22.21
C SER A 258 -31.29 7.00 22.91
N GLN A 259 -32.49 7.22 23.44
CA GLN A 259 -32.78 8.42 24.23
C GLN A 259 -31.89 8.48 25.47
N GLU A 260 -31.82 7.38 26.25
CA GLU A 260 -31.03 7.32 27.47
C GLU A 260 -29.53 7.54 27.20
N LEU A 261 -28.96 6.80 26.25
CA LEU A 261 -27.52 6.85 25.97
C LEU A 261 -27.05 8.18 25.37
N PHE A 262 -27.82 8.78 24.45
CA PHE A 262 -27.31 9.85 23.58
C PHE A 262 -27.99 11.22 23.77
N HIS A 263 -29.15 11.27 24.42
CA HIS A 263 -29.96 12.49 24.50
C HIS A 263 -30.26 12.96 25.93
N THR A 264 -29.80 12.22 26.95
CA THR A 264 -29.88 12.67 28.36
C THR A 264 -28.56 13.23 28.85
N SER A 265 -28.61 14.12 29.85
CA SER A 265 -27.40 14.66 30.50
C SER A 265 -26.61 13.62 31.31
N ALA A 266 -27.25 12.50 31.69
CA ALA A 266 -26.62 11.37 32.35
C ALA A 266 -26.13 10.28 31.36
N GLY A 267 -26.46 10.44 30.08
CA GLY A 267 -26.13 9.50 29.01
C GLY A 267 -24.63 9.23 28.94
N LYS A 268 -24.29 7.95 28.70
CA LYS A 268 -22.90 7.48 28.59
C LYS A 268 -22.40 7.43 27.15
N GLY A 269 -23.28 7.63 26.17
CA GLY A 269 -22.95 7.70 24.76
C GLY A 269 -22.62 9.12 24.29
N LEU A 270 -21.87 9.22 23.21
CA LEU A 270 -21.57 10.47 22.51
C LEU A 270 -22.33 10.49 21.19
N PHE A 271 -23.09 11.56 20.95
CA PHE A 271 -23.77 11.75 19.67
C PHE A 271 -23.05 12.77 18.81
N VAL A 272 -22.70 12.39 17.58
CA VAL A 272 -21.95 13.20 16.62
C VAL A 272 -22.76 13.34 15.32
N PRO A 273 -23.64 14.36 15.20
CA PRO A 273 -24.48 14.53 14.01
C PRO A 273 -23.68 14.77 12.73
N ASP A 274 -22.60 15.55 12.84
CA ASP A 274 -21.65 15.84 11.75
C ASP A 274 -20.41 14.96 11.91
N GLU A 275 -20.28 13.96 11.03
CA GLU A 275 -19.17 12.99 11.05
C GLU A 275 -17.79 13.65 10.98
N LYS A 276 -17.68 14.88 10.46
CA LYS A 276 -16.41 15.63 10.44
C LYS A 276 -15.90 16.05 11.82
N GLN A 277 -16.71 15.94 12.87
CA GLN A 277 -16.26 16.15 14.24
C GLN A 277 -15.79 14.85 14.92
N LEU A 278 -15.99 13.68 14.30
CA LEU A 278 -15.67 12.38 14.89
C LEU A 278 -14.21 12.28 15.33
N GLY A 279 -13.27 12.73 14.50
CA GLY A 279 -11.85 12.70 14.84
C GLY A 279 -11.55 13.53 16.11
N LYS A 280 -12.12 14.74 16.21
CA LYS A 280 -11.96 15.58 17.40
C LYS A 280 -12.57 14.94 18.64
N THR A 281 -13.77 14.35 18.51
CA THR A 281 -14.43 13.62 19.60
C THR A 281 -13.54 12.48 20.11
N LEU A 282 -12.95 11.69 19.21
CA LEU A 282 -12.01 10.62 19.58
C LEU A 282 -10.78 11.16 20.32
N THR A 283 -10.14 12.22 19.81
CA THR A 283 -8.95 12.82 20.44
C THR A 283 -9.23 13.48 21.79
N HIS A 284 -10.49 13.85 22.06
CA HIS A 284 -10.90 14.36 23.37
C HIS A 284 -11.06 13.25 24.40
N SER A 285 -11.53 12.07 23.97
CA SER A 285 -11.76 10.91 24.82
C SER A 285 -10.52 10.03 25.01
N PHE A 286 -9.65 9.97 24.01
CA PHE A 286 -8.52 9.04 23.97
C PHE A 286 -7.24 9.74 23.49
N ARG A 287 -6.10 9.28 24.01
CA ARG A 287 -4.79 9.68 23.47
C ARG A 287 -4.55 8.94 22.14
N PRO A 288 -4.28 9.66 21.04
CA PRO A 288 -3.92 9.04 19.76
C PRO A 288 -2.73 8.09 19.87
N ASP A 289 -2.71 7.07 19.02
CA ASP A 289 -1.61 6.11 18.93
C ASP A 289 -0.43 6.67 18.12
N PHE A 290 -0.74 7.42 17.07
CA PHE A 290 0.23 8.04 16.17
C PHE A 290 -0.30 9.38 15.65
N THR A 291 0.51 10.44 15.70
CA THR A 291 0.17 11.75 15.12
C THR A 291 1.38 12.39 14.45
N THR A 292 1.13 13.29 13.50
CA THR A 292 2.17 14.04 12.78
C THR A 292 2.01 15.55 12.93
N SER A 293 3.14 16.27 12.94
CA SER A 293 3.20 17.73 12.96
C SER A 293 4.36 18.24 12.08
N PRO A 294 4.08 18.88 10.93
CA PRO A 294 2.76 19.19 10.36
C PRO A 294 1.89 17.95 10.10
N HIS A 295 0.57 18.12 10.17
CA HIS A 295 -0.38 17.03 9.94
C HIS A 295 -0.24 16.48 8.51
N ALA A 296 -0.08 15.16 8.40
CA ALA A 296 0.16 14.43 7.16
C ALA A 296 -0.75 13.18 7.08
N PRO A 297 -2.01 13.33 6.63
CA PRO A 297 -3.00 12.24 6.56
C PRO A 297 -2.65 11.17 5.52
N GLU A 298 -1.70 11.43 4.64
CA GLU A 298 -1.19 10.50 3.64
C GLU A 298 -0.25 9.45 4.25
N ILE A 299 0.26 9.67 5.48
CA ILE A 299 1.02 8.65 6.22
C ILE A 299 0.04 7.73 6.95
N GLY A 300 -0.13 6.52 6.43
CA GLY A 300 -0.84 5.45 7.15
C GLY A 300 0.08 4.75 8.14
N PHE A 301 -0.51 4.17 9.20
CA PHE A 301 0.23 3.36 10.16
C PHE A 301 -0.51 2.08 10.57
N VAL A 302 0.25 1.05 10.98
CA VAL A 302 -0.24 -0.14 11.69
C VAL A 302 0.63 -0.37 12.91
N HIS A 303 0.00 -0.60 14.06
CA HIS A 303 0.71 -0.86 15.32
C HIS A 303 0.50 -2.32 15.77
N ARG A 304 1.61 -2.98 16.10
CA ARG A 304 1.65 -4.32 16.68
C ARG A 304 2.37 -4.34 18.01
N LYS A 305 1.75 -4.98 19.01
CA LYS A 305 2.33 -5.21 20.33
C LYS A 305 2.96 -6.59 20.40
N LEU A 306 4.28 -6.63 20.56
CA LEU A 306 5.04 -7.84 20.84
C LEU A 306 5.27 -7.97 22.36
N PRO A 307 5.66 -9.16 22.86
CA PRO A 307 5.99 -9.33 24.28
C PRO A 307 7.11 -8.42 24.79
N PHE A 308 7.99 -7.95 23.89
CA PHE A 308 9.20 -7.19 24.23
C PHE A 308 9.29 -5.84 23.50
N ALA A 309 8.33 -5.48 22.65
CA ALA A 309 8.41 -4.27 21.84
C ALA A 309 7.04 -3.79 21.34
N ASP A 310 6.97 -2.52 20.97
CA ASP A 310 5.93 -1.94 20.13
C ASP A 310 6.49 -1.73 18.72
N LEU A 311 5.74 -2.13 17.71
CA LEU A 311 6.16 -2.07 16.32
C LEU A 311 5.16 -1.28 15.48
N TYR A 312 5.63 -0.27 14.76
CA TYR A 312 4.82 0.56 13.88
C TYR A 312 5.30 0.39 12.44
N PHE A 313 4.43 -0.12 11.56
CA PHE A 313 4.63 0.02 10.12
C PHE A 313 4.02 1.34 9.66
N LEU A 314 4.81 2.15 8.95
CA LEU A 314 4.41 3.44 8.41
C LEU A 314 4.57 3.42 6.89
N ALA A 315 3.64 4.02 6.17
CA ALA A 315 3.74 4.17 4.72
C ALA A 315 3.25 5.54 4.27
N ASN A 316 4.08 6.26 3.53
CA ASN A 316 3.65 7.41 2.74
C ASN A 316 2.82 6.88 1.56
N THR A 317 1.54 7.21 1.49
CA THR A 317 0.63 6.75 0.42
C THR A 317 0.51 7.75 -0.74
N SER A 318 1.29 8.83 -0.70
CA SER A 318 1.32 9.87 -1.72
C SER A 318 2.49 9.71 -2.70
N ASN A 319 2.36 10.37 -3.85
CA ASN A 319 3.40 10.53 -4.86
C ASN A 319 4.34 11.72 -4.57
N HIS A 320 4.29 12.31 -3.37
CA HIS A 320 5.14 13.41 -2.94
C HIS A 320 6.00 13.00 -1.74
N PRO A 321 7.21 13.58 -1.57
CA PRO A 321 7.95 13.42 -0.34
C PRO A 321 7.20 14.09 0.82
N ILE A 322 7.26 13.49 2.01
CA ILE A 322 6.68 14.03 3.24
C ILE A 322 7.77 14.15 4.30
N SER A 323 7.93 15.37 4.81
CA SER A 323 8.78 15.70 5.96
C SER A 323 7.90 16.17 7.13
N THR A 324 7.90 15.45 8.23
CA THR A 324 7.07 15.77 9.42
C THR A 324 7.70 15.20 10.70
N ASN A 325 7.26 15.69 11.85
CA ASN A 325 7.59 15.07 13.14
C ASN A 325 6.46 14.16 13.58
N ALA A 326 6.78 12.90 13.86
CA ALA A 326 5.84 11.90 14.37
C ALA A 326 5.92 11.76 15.89
N THR A 327 4.75 11.71 16.52
CA THR A 327 4.57 11.37 17.93
C THR A 327 3.91 10.00 18.01
N PHE A 328 4.48 9.10 18.82
CA PHE A 328 3.97 7.76 19.05
C PHE A 328 3.45 7.67 20.49
N ARG A 329 2.50 6.76 20.72
CA ARG A 329 2.07 6.41 22.08
C ARG A 329 3.10 5.53 22.80
N ALA A 330 3.83 4.70 22.06
CA ALA A 330 5.00 3.98 22.57
C ALA A 330 6.16 4.95 22.88
N LEU A 331 6.92 4.65 23.94
CA LEU A 331 7.97 5.53 24.47
C LEU A 331 9.26 4.74 24.70
N GLU A 332 10.31 5.04 23.93
CA GLU A 332 11.68 4.60 24.17
C GLU A 332 12.64 5.72 23.74
N SER A 333 13.80 5.84 24.40
CA SER A 333 14.79 6.87 24.06
C SER A 333 15.49 6.62 22.72
N TYR A 334 15.63 5.33 22.36
CA TYR A 334 16.40 4.87 21.20
C TYR A 334 15.64 3.79 20.42
N PRO A 335 14.50 4.13 19.78
CA PRO A 335 13.83 3.23 18.85
C PRO A 335 14.72 2.92 17.64
N GLU A 336 14.40 1.84 16.94
CA GLU A 336 15.03 1.47 15.68
C GLU A 336 14.11 1.78 14.51
N SER A 337 14.69 2.20 13.38
CA SER A 337 14.03 2.25 12.08
C SER A 337 14.59 1.16 11.19
N TRP A 338 13.72 0.29 10.71
CA TRP A 338 14.05 -0.80 9.82
C TRP A 338 13.56 -0.47 8.41
N ASP A 339 14.45 -0.61 7.43
CA ASP A 339 14.12 -0.53 6.00
C ASP A 339 13.86 -1.94 5.47
N ALA A 340 12.60 -2.27 5.18
CA ALA A 340 12.24 -3.59 4.65
C ALA A 340 12.82 -3.88 3.26
N SER A 341 13.26 -2.87 2.51
CA SER A 341 13.87 -3.04 1.18
C SER A 341 15.28 -3.60 1.29
N SER A 342 16.11 -3.04 2.17
CA SER A 342 17.48 -3.50 2.40
C SER A 342 17.58 -4.60 3.47
N GLY A 343 16.70 -4.55 4.48
CA GLY A 343 16.79 -5.34 5.70
C GLY A 343 17.68 -4.70 6.77
N ASN A 344 18.15 -3.47 6.55
CA ASN A 344 18.96 -2.74 7.52
C ASN A 344 18.08 -2.16 8.64
N ALA A 345 18.61 -2.14 9.85
CA ALA A 345 18.05 -1.46 11.01
C ALA A 345 19.00 -0.34 11.43
N SER A 346 18.49 0.84 11.78
CA SER A 346 19.28 1.95 12.31
C SER A 346 18.62 2.52 13.54
N GLN A 347 19.37 2.79 14.59
CA GLN A 347 18.85 3.48 15.77
C GLN A 347 18.53 4.94 15.44
N ILE A 348 17.41 5.42 15.96
CA ILE A 348 17.02 6.82 15.91
C ILE A 348 16.92 7.34 17.34
N ARG A 349 17.38 8.56 17.58
CA ARG A 349 17.14 9.25 18.85
C ARG A 349 15.74 9.84 18.85
N ALA A 350 14.91 9.44 19.82
CA ALA A 350 13.59 10.02 20.00
C ALA A 350 13.61 11.02 21.16
N ASN A 351 13.26 12.29 20.88
CA ASN A 351 13.09 13.33 21.89
C ASN A 351 11.62 13.73 21.91
N SER A 352 10.74 12.89 22.48
CA SER A 352 9.25 12.96 22.42
C SER A 352 8.63 12.83 21.02
N THR A 353 9.40 13.11 19.97
CA THR A 353 9.02 12.95 18.57
C THR A 353 10.17 12.32 17.77
N ILE A 354 9.85 11.80 16.59
CA ILE A 354 10.79 11.25 15.60
C ILE A 354 10.59 12.02 14.30
N GLU A 355 11.66 12.60 13.76
CA GLU A 355 11.64 13.21 12.44
C GLU A 355 11.46 12.12 11.36
N LEU A 356 10.43 12.26 10.55
CA LEU A 356 10.16 11.38 9.41
C LEU A 356 10.37 12.16 8.12
N ASN A 357 11.26 11.63 7.27
CA ASN A 357 11.48 12.09 5.91
C ASN A 357 11.23 10.90 4.98
N LEU A 358 10.02 10.81 4.44
CA LEU A 358 9.59 9.70 3.58
C LEU A 358 9.51 10.17 2.13
N GLN A 359 10.26 9.53 1.24
CA GLN A 359 10.13 9.67 -0.20
C GLN A 359 8.71 9.27 -0.68
N PRO A 360 8.32 9.66 -1.91
CA PRO A 360 7.08 9.15 -2.51
C PRO A 360 6.98 7.64 -2.35
N TYR A 361 5.87 7.18 -1.78
CA TYR A 361 5.61 5.76 -1.56
C TYR A 361 6.63 5.00 -0.67
N GLU A 362 7.42 5.71 0.13
CA GLU A 362 8.32 5.08 1.09
C GLU A 362 7.58 4.55 2.32
N SER A 363 8.09 3.44 2.84
CA SER A 363 7.59 2.80 4.04
C SER A 363 8.74 2.42 4.98
N ARG A 364 8.45 2.44 6.27
CA ARG A 364 9.41 2.19 7.35
C ARG A 364 8.75 1.39 8.47
N VAL A 365 9.54 0.59 9.17
CA VAL A 365 9.12 -0.05 10.42
C VAL A 365 9.87 0.61 11.57
N ILE A 366 9.15 1.20 12.53
CA ILE A 366 9.73 1.78 13.74
C ILE A 366 9.48 0.82 14.92
N VAL A 367 10.54 0.42 15.60
CA VAL A 367 10.50 -0.55 16.70
C VAL A 367 10.94 0.11 18.00
N PHE A 368 10.07 0.07 19.00
CA PHE A 368 10.32 0.55 20.36
C PHE A 368 10.53 -0.66 21.26
N ALA A 369 11.80 -0.96 21.57
CA ALA A 369 12.20 -2.03 22.47
C ALA A 369 13.02 -1.46 23.65
N PRO A 370 12.82 -1.94 24.88
CA PRO A 370 13.55 -1.46 26.05
C PRO A 370 15.02 -1.90 26.00
N GLY A 371 15.91 -1.08 26.58
CA GLY A 371 17.33 -1.42 26.73
C GLY A 371 18.21 -1.08 25.54
N ASN A 372 17.66 -0.49 24.47
CA ASN A 372 18.46 0.07 23.38
C ASN A 372 19.30 1.26 23.85
N SER A 373 20.58 1.32 23.44
CA SER A 373 21.49 2.43 23.74
C SER A 373 22.34 2.81 22.53
N LEU A 374 22.75 4.09 22.44
CA LEU A 374 23.58 4.64 21.35
C LEU A 374 24.91 3.90 21.13
N ALA A 375 25.39 3.15 22.11
CA ALA A 375 26.69 2.48 22.06
C ALA A 375 26.75 1.30 21.08
N VAL A 376 25.59 0.86 20.54
CA VAL A 376 25.49 -0.24 19.54
C VAL A 376 25.25 0.30 18.12
N ALA A 377 25.60 1.57 17.87
CA ALA A 377 25.51 2.19 16.55
C ALA A 377 26.55 1.61 15.57
N GLN A 378 26.34 0.37 15.14
CA GLN A 378 26.93 -0.16 13.91
C GLN A 378 25.82 -0.62 12.99
N SER A 379 25.29 0.33 12.22
CA SER A 379 24.56 -0.01 11.01
C SER A 379 24.75 1.08 9.97
N LYS A 380 24.90 0.65 8.73
CA LYS A 380 25.04 1.47 7.53
C LYS A 380 23.75 2.29 7.35
N THR A 381 23.68 3.46 7.96
CA THR A 381 22.65 4.45 7.67
C THR A 381 22.76 4.85 6.21
N THR A 382 21.85 4.34 5.39
CA THR A 382 21.70 4.76 4.00
C THR A 382 20.94 6.08 4.03
N ARG A 383 21.67 7.20 4.18
CA ARG A 383 21.08 8.52 3.92
C ARG A 383 20.94 8.70 2.41
N SER A 384 19.80 9.26 1.99
CA SER A 384 19.57 9.77 0.64
C SER A 384 20.52 10.94 0.37
N VAL A 385 20.75 11.24 -0.91
CA VAL A 385 21.58 12.32 -1.47
C VAL A 385 21.17 13.73 -0.98
N SER A 386 20.19 13.89 -0.08
CA SER A 386 19.77 15.16 0.51
C SER A 386 20.82 15.90 1.37
N GLY A 387 22.06 15.40 1.50
CA GLY A 387 23.19 16.08 2.12
C GLY A 387 23.91 17.09 1.22
N SER A 388 24.83 17.89 1.78
CA SER A 388 25.66 18.81 0.99
C SER A 388 26.66 18.02 0.15
N ALA A 389 26.43 17.94 -1.17
CA ALA A 389 27.34 17.28 -2.09
C ALA A 389 28.68 18.02 -2.16
N ARG A 390 29.77 17.29 -1.96
CA ARG A 390 31.14 17.76 -2.15
C ARG A 390 31.46 17.94 -3.63
N GLN A 391 30.96 17.03 -4.47
CA GLN A 391 31.16 17.04 -5.91
C GLN A 391 30.02 16.29 -6.61
N ILE A 392 29.61 16.78 -7.78
CA ILE A 392 28.65 16.14 -8.67
C ILE A 392 29.30 15.97 -10.04
N LEU A 393 29.35 14.74 -10.55
CA LEU A 393 29.77 14.44 -11.91
C LEU A 393 28.54 14.08 -12.75
N ASN A 394 28.34 14.80 -13.85
CA ASN A 394 27.23 14.51 -14.77
C ASN A 394 27.58 13.29 -15.63
N LEU A 395 26.73 12.27 -15.58
CA LEU A 395 26.87 11.05 -16.35
C LEU A 395 25.86 10.95 -17.51
N GLY A 396 25.07 11.98 -17.81
CA GLY A 396 23.97 11.96 -18.79
C GLY A 396 24.33 11.93 -20.29
N THR A 397 25.61 11.81 -20.65
CA THR A 397 26.07 11.88 -22.05
C THR A 397 27.09 10.78 -22.40
N GLY A 398 27.26 10.48 -23.70
CA GLY A 398 28.35 9.64 -24.20
C GLY A 398 28.30 8.17 -23.76
N TRP A 399 27.15 7.53 -23.91
CA TRP A 399 26.95 6.12 -23.56
C TRP A 399 27.11 5.20 -24.77
N LYS A 400 27.64 4.00 -24.55
CA LYS A 400 27.45 2.88 -25.46
C LYS A 400 26.20 2.13 -25.00
N VAL A 401 25.19 2.01 -25.85
CA VAL A 401 23.92 1.36 -25.51
C VAL A 401 23.70 0.18 -26.43
N SER A 402 23.57 -1.01 -25.87
CA SER A 402 23.30 -2.24 -26.61
C SER A 402 21.89 -2.72 -26.32
N PHE A 403 21.14 -3.07 -27.36
CA PHE A 403 19.81 -3.66 -27.31
C PHE A 403 19.93 -5.13 -27.74
N PRO A 404 20.12 -6.09 -26.81
CA PRO A 404 20.39 -7.48 -27.17
C PRO A 404 19.25 -8.11 -27.98
N GLY A 405 18.00 -7.79 -27.64
CA GLY A 405 16.82 -8.28 -28.38
C GLY A 405 16.76 -7.80 -29.83
N LEU A 406 17.49 -6.74 -30.20
CA LEU A 406 17.61 -6.25 -31.57
C LEU A 406 18.96 -6.58 -32.22
N GLY A 407 19.91 -7.17 -31.48
CA GLY A 407 21.28 -7.37 -31.94
C GLY A 407 21.99 -6.07 -32.34
N ARG A 408 21.63 -4.94 -31.70
CA ARG A 408 22.07 -3.59 -32.09
C ARG A 408 22.84 -2.90 -30.96
N THR A 409 23.88 -2.16 -31.32
CA THR A 409 24.57 -1.23 -30.42
C THR A 409 24.63 0.15 -31.04
N VAL A 410 24.36 1.18 -30.25
CA VAL A 410 24.41 2.58 -30.64
C VAL A 410 25.29 3.39 -29.70
N HIS A 411 25.83 4.49 -30.19
CA HIS A 411 26.36 5.54 -29.34
C HIS A 411 25.23 6.52 -29.02
N MET A 412 24.96 6.74 -27.73
CA MET A 412 23.92 7.64 -27.24
C MET A 412 24.58 8.88 -26.64
N ASP A 413 24.64 9.95 -27.43
CA ASP A 413 25.27 11.22 -27.02
C ASP A 413 24.61 11.83 -25.79
N ARG A 414 23.28 11.72 -25.70
CA ARG A 414 22.48 12.18 -24.56
C ARG A 414 21.41 11.16 -24.24
N LEU A 415 21.22 10.87 -22.95
CA LEU A 415 20.11 10.02 -22.48
C LEU A 415 18.76 10.58 -22.96
N HIS A 416 17.93 9.70 -23.52
CA HIS A 416 16.58 9.99 -24.01
C HIS A 416 15.76 8.69 -24.05
N SER A 417 14.46 8.81 -24.33
CA SER A 417 13.57 7.65 -24.34
C SER A 417 13.80 6.81 -25.59
N TRP A 418 13.83 5.48 -25.46
CA TRP A 418 13.90 4.57 -26.62
C TRP A 418 12.74 4.77 -27.60
N THR A 419 11.61 5.29 -27.11
CA THR A 419 10.42 5.56 -27.92
C THR A 419 10.60 6.69 -28.92
N ASP A 420 11.60 7.54 -28.72
CA ASP A 420 11.85 8.72 -29.54
C ASP A 420 12.48 8.35 -30.89
N GLU A 421 13.12 7.18 -30.97
CA GLU A 421 13.78 6.63 -32.17
C GLU A 421 12.88 5.62 -32.87
N GLU A 422 12.85 5.63 -34.21
CA GLU A 422 11.96 4.79 -35.01
C GLU A 422 12.19 3.29 -34.77
N GLU A 423 13.44 2.85 -34.72
CA GLU A 423 13.74 1.42 -34.64
C GLU A 423 13.60 0.82 -33.23
N THR A 424 13.57 1.65 -32.19
CA THR A 424 13.36 1.21 -30.81
C THR A 424 12.00 1.63 -30.26
N ARG A 425 11.14 2.24 -31.10
CA ARG A 425 9.85 2.81 -30.69
C ARG A 425 8.97 1.85 -29.91
N PHE A 426 8.90 0.61 -30.38
CA PHE A 426 8.06 -0.45 -29.83
C PHE A 426 8.89 -1.53 -29.11
N TYR A 427 10.17 -1.27 -28.85
CA TYR A 427 11.04 -2.23 -28.18
C TYR A 427 10.57 -2.45 -26.73
N SER A 428 10.40 -3.73 -26.37
CA SER A 428 10.32 -4.16 -24.98
C SER A 428 11.43 -5.17 -24.72
N GLY A 429 12.13 -5.03 -23.60
CA GLY A 429 13.28 -5.84 -23.27
C GLY A 429 14.25 -5.09 -22.37
N ASP A 430 15.49 -5.55 -22.39
CA ASP A 430 16.60 -4.89 -21.73
C ASP A 430 17.46 -4.06 -22.70
N ALA A 431 18.09 -3.00 -22.21
CA ALA A 431 19.18 -2.32 -22.88
C ALA A 431 20.35 -2.13 -21.92
N VAL A 432 21.56 -2.45 -22.40
CA VAL A 432 22.81 -2.39 -21.64
C VAL A 432 23.53 -1.08 -21.95
N TYR A 433 23.57 -0.19 -20.95
CA TYR A 433 24.29 1.07 -20.97
C TYR A 433 25.68 0.88 -20.37
N GLU A 434 26.73 1.18 -21.14
CA GLU A 434 28.13 1.06 -20.72
C GLU A 434 28.84 2.41 -20.81
N LYS A 435 29.57 2.76 -19.74
CA LYS A 435 30.40 3.96 -19.68
C LYS A 435 31.54 3.81 -18.70
N ASN A 436 32.66 4.46 -19.01
CA ASN A 436 33.80 4.54 -18.12
C ASN A 436 33.88 5.92 -17.46
N PHE A 437 34.33 5.97 -16.21
CA PHE A 437 34.54 7.22 -15.48
C PHE A 437 35.73 7.11 -14.51
N ASP A 438 36.45 8.21 -14.34
CA ASP A 438 37.59 8.27 -13.45
C ASP A 438 37.21 8.73 -12.04
N VAL A 439 37.76 8.05 -11.03
CA VAL A 439 37.57 8.33 -9.61
C VAL A 439 38.91 8.71 -9.00
N SER A 440 38.96 9.89 -8.36
CA SER A 440 40.15 10.33 -7.63
C SER A 440 40.39 9.45 -6.38
N PRO A 441 41.63 9.08 -6.04
CA PRO A 441 41.92 8.37 -4.78
C PRO A 441 41.41 9.12 -3.53
N LYS A 442 41.25 10.45 -3.61
CA LYS A 442 40.79 11.28 -2.49
C LYS A 442 39.35 10.99 -2.05
N ILE A 443 38.51 10.45 -2.92
CA ILE A 443 37.11 10.14 -2.62
C ILE A 443 36.91 8.69 -2.15
N LEU A 444 37.97 7.89 -2.10
CA LEU A 444 37.96 6.49 -1.66
C LEU A 444 38.41 6.39 -0.20
N ASN A 445 37.62 6.94 0.71
CA ASN A 445 37.86 6.83 2.15
C ASN A 445 36.54 6.59 2.90
N PRO A 446 36.57 6.02 4.13
CA PRO A 446 35.35 5.69 4.88
C PRO A 446 34.47 6.89 5.24
N SER A 447 35.03 8.10 5.17
CA SER A 447 34.33 9.35 5.45
C SER A 447 33.74 9.99 4.19
N VAL A 448 33.71 9.29 3.05
CA VAL A 448 33.10 9.76 1.81
C VAL A 448 32.20 8.65 1.25
N HIS A 449 30.96 9.01 0.96
CA HIS A 449 30.00 8.16 0.27
C HIS A 449 29.77 8.66 -1.14
N VAL A 450 29.65 7.73 -2.08
CA VAL A 450 29.44 7.97 -3.50
C VAL A 450 28.14 7.28 -3.93
N TYR A 451 27.26 8.05 -4.55
CA TYR A 451 25.96 7.60 -5.00
C TYR A 451 25.81 7.79 -6.51
N LEU A 452 25.16 6.84 -7.16
CA LEU A 452 24.51 7.06 -8.45
C LEU A 452 23.11 7.62 -8.18
N ASP A 453 22.88 8.86 -8.62
CA ASP A 453 21.61 9.58 -8.53
C ASP A 453 20.98 9.62 -9.93
N PHE A 454 19.82 8.97 -10.09
CA PHE A 454 19.06 8.95 -11.35
C PHE A 454 18.07 10.13 -11.46
N GLY A 455 18.02 10.97 -10.44
CA GLY A 455 17.08 12.09 -10.31
C GLY A 455 15.76 11.69 -9.65
N PRO A 456 14.86 12.66 -9.44
CA PRO A 456 13.55 12.42 -8.85
C PRO A 456 12.60 11.73 -9.83
N GLY A 457 11.61 11.02 -9.29
CA GLY A 457 10.43 10.63 -10.06
C GLY A 457 9.61 11.84 -10.48
N THR A 458 8.88 11.71 -11.59
CA THR A 458 7.96 12.74 -12.07
C THR A 458 6.57 12.46 -11.53
N VAL A 459 5.99 13.42 -10.81
CA VAL A 459 4.63 13.33 -10.27
C VAL A 459 3.62 13.25 -11.41
N VAL A 460 2.69 12.30 -11.33
CA VAL A 460 1.51 12.25 -12.20
C VAL A 460 0.31 12.71 -11.40
N GLU A 461 -0.37 13.75 -11.89
CA GLU A 461 -1.58 14.23 -11.26
C GLU A 461 -2.70 13.19 -11.35
N ARG A 462 -3.37 12.96 -10.21
CA ARG A 462 -4.54 12.08 -10.18
C ARG A 462 -5.72 12.78 -10.87
N PRO A 463 -6.49 12.08 -11.71
CA PRO A 463 -7.69 12.64 -12.28
C PRO A 463 -8.63 13.15 -11.17
N PRO A 464 -9.17 14.39 -11.26
CA PRO A 464 -10.01 14.96 -10.21
C PRO A 464 -11.39 14.31 -10.12
N LYS A 465 -11.77 13.52 -11.12
CA LYS A 465 -13.06 12.81 -11.20
C LYS A 465 -12.83 11.37 -11.65
N GLY A 466 -13.70 10.48 -11.18
CA GLY A 466 -13.67 9.05 -11.49
C GLY A 466 -12.99 8.22 -10.41
N HIS A 467 -12.93 6.92 -10.66
CA HIS A 467 -12.18 5.96 -9.83
C HIS A 467 -10.97 5.51 -10.64
N PRO A 468 -9.89 6.30 -10.66
CA PRO A 468 -8.75 5.95 -11.45
C PRO A 468 -8.17 4.63 -10.91
N ARG A 469 -7.78 3.74 -11.82
CA ARG A 469 -7.29 2.42 -11.43
C ARG A 469 -6.02 2.54 -10.59
N MET A 470 -5.78 1.55 -9.74
CA MET A 470 -4.66 1.57 -8.82
C MET A 470 -3.32 1.56 -9.57
N ARG A 471 -2.45 2.52 -9.24
CA ARG A 471 -1.05 2.64 -9.69
C ARG A 471 -0.28 3.60 -8.78
N ALA A 472 1.04 3.53 -8.83
CA ALA A 472 1.95 4.58 -8.40
C ALA A 472 1.79 5.75 -9.38
N TRP A 473 1.29 6.86 -8.88
CA TRP A 473 1.10 8.11 -9.63
C TRP A 473 2.41 8.89 -9.71
N LEU A 474 3.49 8.15 -9.98
CA LEU A 474 4.86 8.62 -10.03
C LEU A 474 5.58 7.84 -11.13
N GLU A 475 6.22 8.58 -12.00
CA GLU A 475 6.86 8.08 -13.20
C GLU A 475 8.38 8.08 -12.98
N SER A 476 9.01 6.90 -13.06
CA SER A 476 10.42 6.70 -12.71
C SER A 476 11.38 7.35 -13.73
N PRO A 477 12.52 7.94 -13.32
CA PRO A 477 13.56 8.37 -14.27
C PRO A 477 14.25 7.20 -14.99
N VAL A 478 14.09 5.98 -14.45
CA VAL A 478 14.50 4.70 -15.01
C VAL A 478 13.24 3.95 -15.45
N ARG A 479 13.01 3.77 -16.74
CA ARG A 479 11.77 3.22 -17.30
C ARG A 479 11.90 1.73 -17.61
N GLU A 480 11.59 0.81 -16.70
CA GLU A 480 10.97 0.97 -15.37
C GLU A 480 11.82 0.39 -14.22
N ALA A 481 12.82 -0.43 -14.54
CA ALA A 481 13.79 -0.97 -13.58
C ALA A 481 15.20 -0.94 -14.17
N ALA A 482 16.22 -1.00 -13.30
CA ALA A 482 17.60 -1.21 -13.75
C ALA A 482 18.43 -2.02 -12.76
N GLN A 483 19.32 -2.86 -13.28
CA GLN A 483 20.40 -3.51 -12.56
C GLN A 483 21.73 -2.78 -12.80
N VAL A 484 22.46 -2.48 -11.73
CA VAL A 484 23.70 -1.69 -11.79
C VAL A 484 24.89 -2.56 -11.43
N PHE A 485 25.94 -2.46 -12.25
CA PHE A 485 27.22 -3.11 -12.06
C PHE A 485 28.34 -2.09 -12.13
N VAL A 486 29.30 -2.19 -11.21
CA VAL A 486 30.50 -1.35 -11.16
C VAL A 486 31.71 -2.28 -11.15
N ASN A 487 32.61 -2.13 -12.11
CA ASN A 487 33.77 -3.01 -12.30
C ASN A 487 33.37 -4.49 -12.38
N ASP A 488 32.30 -4.78 -13.13
CA ASP A 488 31.66 -6.10 -13.29
C ASP A 488 31.13 -6.75 -12.00
N GLN A 489 31.09 -6.02 -10.88
CA GLN A 489 30.45 -6.47 -9.65
C GLN A 489 29.02 -5.93 -9.55
N PRO A 490 28.03 -6.75 -9.16
CA PRO A 490 26.67 -6.26 -8.89
C PRO A 490 26.71 -5.22 -7.75
N ALA A 491 26.15 -4.04 -8.00
CA ALA A 491 26.06 -2.95 -7.02
C ALA A 491 24.67 -2.83 -6.40
N GLY A 492 23.62 -3.17 -7.15
CA GLY A 492 22.22 -3.12 -6.71
C GLY A 492 21.27 -2.89 -7.87
N SER A 493 20.00 -2.61 -7.57
CA SER A 493 19.00 -2.28 -8.58
C SER A 493 18.19 -1.03 -8.22
N ILE A 494 17.55 -0.43 -9.23
CA ILE A 494 16.72 0.76 -9.13
C ILE A 494 15.34 0.41 -9.67
N TRP A 495 14.31 0.52 -8.83
CA TRP A 495 12.92 0.25 -9.21
C TRP A 495 11.89 1.04 -8.38
N LYS A 496 12.35 1.83 -7.40
CA LYS A 496 11.51 2.65 -6.53
C LYS A 496 12.26 3.88 -6.01
N PRO A 497 11.55 4.92 -5.51
CA PRO A 497 12.16 6.03 -4.79
C PRO A 497 12.87 5.61 -3.48
N PRO A 498 13.89 6.38 -3.05
CA PRO A 498 14.64 7.31 -3.90
C PRO A 498 15.37 6.54 -5.01
N TYR A 499 15.47 7.10 -6.22
CA TYR A 499 16.14 6.47 -7.36
C TYR A 499 17.65 6.70 -7.27
N GLU A 500 18.23 6.19 -6.20
CA GLU A 500 19.62 6.40 -5.80
C GLU A 500 20.26 5.06 -5.39
N LEU A 501 21.53 4.86 -5.70
CA LEU A 501 22.30 3.69 -5.30
C LEU A 501 23.68 4.09 -4.77
N GLU A 502 23.99 3.69 -3.54
CA GLU A 502 25.31 3.86 -2.95
C GLU A 502 26.28 2.84 -3.57
N ILE A 503 27.44 3.30 -4.07
CA ILE A 503 28.41 2.46 -4.79
C ILE A 503 29.85 2.58 -4.29
N SER A 504 30.11 3.27 -3.16
CA SER A 504 31.49 3.54 -2.69
C SER A 504 32.30 2.27 -2.52
N GLY A 505 31.66 1.21 -2.02
CA GLY A 505 32.30 -0.10 -1.80
C GLY A 505 32.72 -0.82 -3.09
N ALA A 506 32.25 -0.40 -4.26
CA ALA A 506 32.55 -1.02 -5.55
C ALA A 506 33.57 -0.23 -6.40
N LEU A 507 33.95 0.97 -5.96
CA LEU A 507 34.86 1.85 -6.71
C LEU A 507 36.33 1.52 -6.48
N ARG A 508 37.16 1.77 -7.49
CA ARG A 508 38.63 1.71 -7.43
C ARG A 508 39.28 3.03 -7.88
N PRO A 509 40.54 3.32 -7.51
CA PRO A 509 41.23 4.51 -7.99
C PRO A 509 41.40 4.49 -9.52
N GLY A 510 41.22 5.64 -10.16
CA GLY A 510 41.32 5.77 -11.63
C GLY A 510 40.06 5.27 -12.34
N ASN A 511 40.24 4.53 -13.43
CA ASN A 511 39.14 4.14 -14.31
C ASN A 511 38.21 3.09 -13.67
N ASN A 512 36.92 3.39 -13.68
CA ASN A 512 35.85 2.51 -13.27
C ASN A 512 34.90 2.25 -14.43
N ASP A 513 34.47 1.00 -14.56
CA ASP A 513 33.56 0.56 -15.61
C ASP A 513 32.13 0.51 -15.03
N LEU A 514 31.22 1.31 -15.57
CA LEU A 514 29.81 1.36 -15.18
C LEU A 514 28.96 0.66 -16.24
N LYS A 515 28.18 -0.33 -15.81
CA LYS A 515 27.20 -1.02 -16.63
C LYS A 515 25.83 -0.96 -15.97
N ILE A 516 24.84 -0.45 -16.69
CA ILE A 516 23.45 -0.35 -16.24
C ILE A 516 22.58 -1.11 -17.23
N ILE A 517 21.95 -2.18 -16.78
CA ILE A 517 20.97 -2.93 -17.58
C ILE A 517 19.61 -2.35 -17.24
N VAL A 518 18.94 -1.71 -18.20
CA VAL A 518 17.64 -1.07 -17.99
C VAL A 518 16.57 -1.92 -18.65
N GLU A 519 15.49 -2.20 -17.92
CA GLU A 519 14.42 -3.08 -18.35
C GLU A 519 13.07 -2.33 -18.30
N ASN A 520 12.35 -2.30 -19.42
CA ASN A 520 11.08 -1.58 -19.54
C ASN A 520 9.85 -2.49 -19.37
N LEU A 521 8.71 -2.06 -19.90
CA LEU A 521 7.44 -2.78 -19.87
C LEU A 521 7.21 -3.55 -21.17
N ALA A 522 6.54 -4.70 -21.07
CA ALA A 522 6.12 -5.50 -22.23
C ALA A 522 5.05 -4.80 -23.10
N THR A 523 4.42 -3.74 -22.57
CA THR A 523 3.38 -2.98 -23.27
C THR A 523 3.83 -2.32 -24.58
N ASN A 524 5.12 -1.98 -24.74
CA ASN A 524 5.59 -1.37 -25.99
C ASN A 524 5.56 -2.35 -27.15
N THR A 525 5.94 -3.60 -26.92
CA THR A 525 5.80 -4.69 -27.91
C THR A 525 4.33 -4.95 -28.22
N LEU A 526 3.44 -4.88 -27.23
CA LEU A 526 1.99 -4.97 -27.48
C LEU A 526 1.46 -3.83 -28.34
N ALA A 527 1.90 -2.60 -28.09
CA ALA A 527 1.54 -1.43 -28.89
C ALA A 527 2.06 -1.50 -30.33
N GLY A 528 3.15 -2.24 -30.57
CA GLY A 528 3.72 -2.45 -31.90
C GLY A 528 3.04 -3.55 -32.73
N HIS A 529 2.13 -4.34 -32.15
CA HIS A 529 1.51 -5.49 -32.79
C HIS A 529 -0.01 -5.35 -32.92
N SER A 530 -0.59 -6.08 -33.87
CA SER A 530 -2.04 -6.26 -33.92
C SER A 530 -2.50 -7.06 -32.70
N LEU A 531 -3.54 -6.56 -32.02
CA LEU A 531 -4.19 -7.29 -30.93
C LEU A 531 -4.80 -8.61 -31.42
N ARG A 532 -4.96 -9.55 -30.48
CA ARG A 532 -5.58 -10.85 -30.76
C ARG A 532 -7.02 -10.69 -31.24
N ASP A 533 -7.37 -11.37 -32.32
CA ASP A 533 -8.75 -11.44 -32.82
C ASP A 533 -9.55 -12.51 -32.07
N TYR A 534 -10.50 -12.07 -31.25
CA TYR A 534 -11.41 -12.95 -30.50
C TYR A 534 -12.73 -13.25 -31.23
N ARG A 535 -12.94 -12.75 -32.46
CA ARG A 535 -14.22 -12.85 -33.18
C ARG A 535 -14.74 -14.28 -33.30
N LEU A 536 -13.89 -15.24 -33.66
CA LEU A 536 -14.30 -16.64 -33.80
C LEU A 536 -14.62 -17.30 -32.44
N LEU A 537 -13.92 -16.91 -31.38
CA LEU A 537 -14.20 -17.38 -30.02
C LEU A 537 -15.53 -16.81 -29.51
N ASN A 538 -15.75 -15.51 -29.69
CA ASN A 538 -16.98 -14.83 -29.32
C ASN A 538 -18.18 -15.39 -30.10
N SER A 539 -18.02 -15.69 -31.39
CA SER A 539 -19.08 -16.33 -32.20
C SER A 539 -19.48 -17.71 -31.68
N ARG A 540 -18.55 -18.45 -31.06
CA ARG A 540 -18.80 -19.81 -30.58
C ARG A 540 -19.32 -19.84 -29.14
N TYR A 541 -18.79 -18.98 -28.27
CA TYR A 541 -19.02 -19.07 -26.82
C TYR A 541 -19.73 -17.87 -26.21
N GLY A 542 -20.10 -16.89 -27.04
CA GLY A 542 -20.52 -15.56 -26.62
C GLY A 542 -19.33 -14.70 -26.18
N GLU A 543 -19.53 -13.39 -26.13
CA GLU A 543 -18.58 -12.48 -25.51
C GLU A 543 -18.66 -12.63 -23.99
N ARG A 544 -17.70 -13.35 -23.41
CA ARG A 544 -17.66 -13.59 -21.96
C ARG A 544 -16.82 -12.57 -21.22
N PHE A 545 -15.76 -12.07 -21.87
CA PHE A 545 -14.81 -11.11 -21.31
C PHE A 545 -14.26 -10.21 -22.41
N VAL A 546 -14.01 -8.96 -22.07
CA VAL A 546 -13.37 -7.97 -22.94
C VAL A 546 -12.07 -7.52 -22.26
N PRO A 547 -10.89 -7.76 -22.86
CA PRO A 547 -9.63 -7.21 -22.38
C PRO A 547 -9.75 -5.70 -22.17
N GLN A 548 -9.32 -5.23 -21.01
CA GLN A 548 -9.52 -3.85 -20.59
C GLN A 548 -8.41 -2.93 -21.13
N ASP A 549 -8.78 -1.71 -21.49
CA ASP A 549 -7.87 -0.62 -21.87
C ASP A 549 -6.85 -0.99 -22.97
N MET A 550 -7.23 -1.91 -23.86
CA MET A 550 -6.40 -2.36 -24.99
C MET A 550 -6.57 -1.50 -26.25
N GLU A 551 -7.55 -0.60 -26.30
CA GLU A 551 -7.78 0.26 -27.45
C GLU A 551 -6.71 1.35 -27.57
N ASN A 552 -6.18 1.57 -28.78
CA ASN A 552 -5.19 2.61 -29.09
C ASN A 552 -3.93 2.59 -28.22
N LEU A 553 -3.43 1.39 -27.86
CA LEU A 553 -2.17 1.25 -27.12
C LEU A 553 -1.05 2.06 -27.78
N GLN A 554 -0.40 2.89 -26.97
CA GLN A 554 0.76 3.68 -27.37
C GLN A 554 2.00 3.16 -26.65
N PRO A 555 3.18 3.20 -27.29
CA PRO A 555 4.42 2.91 -26.62
C PRO A 555 4.64 3.92 -25.48
N LEU A 556 5.11 3.43 -24.34
CA LEU A 556 5.44 4.21 -23.16
C LEU A 556 6.93 4.56 -23.14
N PRO A 557 7.31 5.75 -22.62
CA PRO A 557 8.70 6.13 -22.47
C PRO A 557 9.54 5.01 -21.83
N SER A 558 10.75 4.76 -22.35
CA SER A 558 11.58 3.61 -21.99
C SER A 558 13.06 3.99 -21.93
N GLY A 559 13.85 3.30 -21.11
CA GLY A 559 15.26 3.63 -20.89
C GLY A 559 15.53 4.62 -19.75
N LEU A 560 16.73 5.21 -19.77
CA LEU A 560 17.11 6.27 -18.84
C LEU A 560 16.69 7.63 -19.42
N VAL A 561 15.75 8.29 -18.74
CA VAL A 561 15.22 9.61 -19.16
C VAL A 561 15.53 10.72 -18.16
N GLY A 562 15.95 10.37 -16.95
CA GLY A 562 16.34 11.31 -15.90
C GLY A 562 17.79 11.78 -15.97
N PRO A 563 18.15 12.78 -15.16
CA PRO A 563 19.54 13.18 -15.01
C PRO A 563 20.31 12.09 -14.26
N LEU A 564 21.27 11.43 -14.91
CA LEU A 564 22.17 10.49 -14.24
C LEU A 564 23.43 11.21 -13.76
N ARG A 565 23.73 11.09 -12.46
CA ARG A 565 24.84 11.78 -11.80
C ARG A 565 25.58 10.85 -10.85
N LEU A 566 26.87 11.10 -10.68
CA LEU A 566 27.63 10.60 -9.55
C LEU A 566 27.69 11.69 -8.49
N VAL A 567 27.19 11.43 -7.30
CA VAL A 567 27.17 12.39 -6.20
C VAL A 567 28.09 11.92 -5.09
N ILE A 568 29.05 12.76 -4.73
CA ILE A 568 30.07 12.48 -3.71
C ILE A 568 29.74 13.34 -2.48
N GLN A 569 29.56 12.70 -1.34
CA GLN A 569 29.17 13.34 -0.08
C GLN A 569 30.09 12.90 1.05
N ASP A 570 30.35 13.76 2.02
CA ASP A 570 31.08 13.36 3.22
C ASP A 570 30.14 12.50 4.11
N ALA A 571 30.70 11.49 4.79
CA ALA A 571 29.98 10.67 5.75
C ALA A 571 29.55 11.52 6.95
N PRO A 572 28.38 11.21 7.55
CA PRO A 572 27.84 11.98 8.67
C PRO A 572 28.72 11.97 9.93
#